data_AF-A0A956BQP7-F1
#
_entry.id   AF-A0A956BQP7-F1
#
_cell.length_a   1.000
_cell.length_b   1.000
_cell.length_c   1.000
_cell.angle_alpha   90.00
_cell.angle_beta   90.00
_cell.angle_gamma   90.00
#
_symmetry.space_group_name_H-M   'P 1'
#
loop_
_entity.id
_entity.type
_entity.pdbx_description
1 polymer ?
#
loop_
_entity_poly.entity_id
_entity_poly.type
_entity_poly.pdbx_seq_one_letter_code
_entity_poly.pdbx_strand_id
1 'polypeptide(L)'
;RLPKTPIELKAIEPFRAPDAPAAYYYSAPEDGSRPAYYYLNTHDPQSRPLYTMPALAWHEAIPGHHLQIALAHEAEALPTFMQNTGFTAFVEGWALYAEQLADELGLYHTPAERMGAYAYEMWRAARLVVDTGLHAEGWSRETAERFLLENTALAENNIANEVDRYITW
;
A
#
# COMPACT_ATOMS: atom_id res chain seq x y z
N ARG A 1 10.73 -18.15 -7.85
CA ARG A 1 9.53 -19.00 -7.97
C ARG A 1 8.30 -18.14 -7.66
N LEU A 2 7.14 -18.41 -8.25
CA LEU A 2 5.87 -17.76 -7.83
C LEU A 2 5.28 -18.50 -6.62
N PRO A 3 4.45 -17.84 -5.78
CA PRO A 3 3.77 -18.49 -4.67
C PRO A 3 2.77 -19.53 -5.17
N LYS A 4 2.54 -20.58 -4.40
CA LYS A 4 1.43 -21.53 -4.62
C LYS A 4 0.11 -20.97 -4.09
N THR A 5 0.18 -20.12 -3.07
CA THR A 5 -0.96 -19.47 -2.43
C THR A 5 -1.69 -18.60 -3.45
N PRO A 6 -3.01 -18.82 -3.69
CA PRO A 6 -3.77 -17.99 -4.60
C PRO A 6 -4.06 -16.59 -4.01
N ILE A 7 -4.27 -15.63 -4.91
CA ILE A 7 -4.73 -14.27 -4.59
C ILE A 7 -5.99 -13.93 -5.39
N GLU A 8 -6.94 -13.25 -4.73
CA GLU A 8 -8.16 -12.74 -5.35
C GLU A 8 -8.32 -11.24 -5.11
N LEU A 9 -8.81 -10.52 -6.12
CA LEU A 9 -9.26 -9.14 -5.96
C LEU A 9 -10.60 -9.12 -5.23
N LYS A 10 -10.70 -8.31 -4.17
CA LYS A 10 -11.92 -8.20 -3.37
C LYS A 10 -12.25 -6.75 -3.05
N ALA A 11 -13.50 -6.34 -3.22
CA ALA A 11 -13.94 -5.02 -2.75
C ALA A 11 -13.98 -5.00 -1.22
N ILE A 12 -13.53 -3.89 -0.61
CA ILE A 12 -13.67 -3.68 0.84
C ILE A 12 -15.16 -3.65 1.21
N GLU A 13 -15.52 -4.25 2.34
CA GLU A 13 -16.90 -4.32 2.77
C GLU A 13 -17.50 -2.91 3.02
N PRO A 14 -18.76 -2.63 2.61
CA PRO A 14 -19.30 -1.26 2.60
C PRO A 14 -19.26 -0.51 3.94
N PHE A 15 -19.35 -1.23 5.06
CA PHE A 15 -19.31 -0.64 6.40
C PHE A 15 -17.89 -0.22 6.84
N ARG A 16 -16.85 -0.71 6.17
CA ARG A 16 -15.44 -0.38 6.43
C ARG A 16 -14.89 0.61 5.41
N ALA A 17 -15.45 0.59 4.19
CA ALA A 17 -14.91 1.29 3.03
C ALA A 17 -14.75 2.82 3.20
N PRO A 18 -15.64 3.56 3.90
CA PRO A 18 -15.46 5.01 4.11
C PRO A 18 -14.17 5.40 4.83
N ASP A 19 -13.74 4.59 5.80
CA ASP A 19 -12.59 4.87 6.66
C ASP A 19 -11.35 4.02 6.27
N ALA A 20 -11.46 3.19 5.24
CA ALA A 20 -10.40 2.31 4.80
C ALA A 20 -9.43 3.00 3.82
N PRO A 21 -8.16 2.55 3.74
CA PRO A 21 -7.20 3.02 2.74
C PRO A 21 -7.64 2.65 1.32
N ALA A 22 -6.85 3.06 0.32
CA ALA A 22 -7.20 2.81 -1.08
C ALA A 22 -7.18 1.34 -1.47
N ALA A 23 -6.25 0.60 -0.90
CA ALA A 23 -6.17 -0.83 -0.97
C ALA A 23 -5.40 -1.36 0.25
N TYR A 24 -5.43 -2.67 0.42
CA TYR A 24 -4.47 -3.38 1.26
C TYR A 24 -4.42 -4.87 0.91
N TYR A 25 -3.28 -5.50 1.16
CA TYR A 25 -3.10 -6.94 1.08
C TYR A 25 -3.58 -7.63 2.36
N TYR A 26 -4.20 -8.79 2.20
CA TYR A 26 -4.63 -9.63 3.32
C TYR A 26 -4.22 -11.08 3.10
N SER A 27 -3.28 -11.55 3.92
CA SER A 27 -2.70 -12.89 3.80
C SER A 27 -3.74 -14.00 3.84
N ALA A 28 -3.46 -15.10 3.13
CA ALA A 28 -4.20 -16.35 3.31
C ALA A 28 -3.93 -16.90 4.72
N PRO A 29 -4.93 -17.52 5.37
CA PRO A 29 -4.71 -18.26 6.61
C PRO A 29 -3.87 -19.51 6.35
N GLU A 30 -3.11 -19.96 7.37
CA GLU A 30 -2.26 -21.15 7.28
C GLU A 30 -3.04 -22.44 6.92
N ASP A 31 -4.31 -22.51 7.30
CA ASP A 31 -5.19 -23.65 7.01
C ASP A 31 -5.69 -23.70 5.56
N GLY A 32 -5.39 -22.68 4.75
CA GLY A 32 -5.80 -22.61 3.34
C GLY A 32 -7.31 -22.47 3.14
N SER A 33 -8.07 -22.11 4.17
CA SER A 33 -9.54 -21.98 4.10
C SER A 33 -10.05 -20.91 3.12
N ARG A 34 -9.17 -19.98 2.72
CA ARG A 34 -9.44 -18.96 1.70
C ARG A 34 -8.13 -18.50 1.02
N PRO A 35 -8.20 -17.90 -0.18
CA PRO A 35 -7.04 -17.24 -0.79
C PRO A 35 -6.61 -16.00 0.01
N ALA A 36 -5.46 -15.45 -0.37
CA ALA A 36 -5.09 -14.10 -0.01
C ALA A 36 -5.98 -13.10 -0.77
N TYR A 37 -6.18 -11.91 -0.21
CA TYR A 37 -6.96 -10.87 -0.87
C TYR A 37 -6.11 -9.65 -1.18
N TYR A 38 -6.22 -9.17 -2.42
CA TYR A 38 -5.95 -7.78 -2.75
C TYR A 38 -7.26 -7.03 -2.54
N TYR A 39 -7.39 -6.34 -1.41
CA TYR A 39 -8.56 -5.52 -1.15
C TYR A 39 -8.47 -4.20 -1.88
N LEU A 40 -9.50 -3.86 -2.65
CA LEU A 40 -9.63 -2.56 -3.32
C LEU A 40 -10.79 -1.79 -2.72
N ASN A 41 -10.56 -0.52 -2.37
CA ASN A 41 -11.62 0.34 -1.89
C ASN A 41 -12.41 0.92 -3.06
N THR A 42 -13.68 0.53 -3.15
CA THR A 42 -14.61 1.02 -4.18
C THR A 42 -15.54 2.13 -3.67
N HIS A 43 -15.32 2.63 -2.45
CA HIS A 43 -16.01 3.81 -1.94
C HIS A 43 -15.50 5.07 -2.63
N ASP A 44 -16.44 5.92 -3.04
CA ASP A 44 -16.20 7.17 -3.78
C ASP A 44 -15.17 7.00 -4.92
N PRO A 45 -15.49 6.24 -5.98
CA PRO A 45 -14.53 5.95 -7.04
C PRO A 45 -14.04 7.20 -7.78
N GLN A 46 -14.74 8.34 -7.68
CA GLN A 46 -14.31 9.59 -8.30
C GLN A 46 -13.09 10.22 -7.61
N SER A 47 -12.87 9.95 -6.31
CA SER A 47 -11.64 10.37 -5.62
C SER A 47 -10.45 9.45 -5.88
N ARG A 48 -10.58 8.45 -6.78
CA ARG A 48 -9.59 7.40 -7.01
C ARG A 48 -9.14 7.37 -8.48
N PRO A 49 -8.09 8.13 -8.83
CA PRO A 49 -7.67 8.22 -10.22
C PRO A 49 -7.14 6.88 -10.74
N LEU A 50 -7.67 6.44 -11.89
CA LEU A 50 -7.29 5.17 -12.51
C LEU A 50 -5.78 5.05 -12.80
N TYR A 51 -5.13 6.18 -13.06
CA TYR A 51 -3.70 6.21 -13.37
C TYR A 51 -2.81 5.77 -12.19
N THR A 52 -3.32 5.77 -10.96
CA THR A 52 -2.59 5.27 -9.77
C THR A 52 -2.79 3.77 -9.51
N MET A 53 -3.79 3.15 -10.17
CA MET A 53 -4.17 1.76 -9.90
C MET A 53 -3.09 0.73 -10.24
N PRO A 54 -2.30 0.89 -11.33
CA PRO A 54 -1.21 -0.05 -11.60
C PRO A 54 -0.17 -0.07 -10.47
N ALA A 55 0.21 1.10 -9.94
CA ALA A 55 1.15 1.18 -8.83
C ALA A 55 0.60 0.47 -7.57
N LEU A 56 -0.68 0.68 -7.23
CA LEU A 56 -1.35 -0.09 -6.18
C LEU A 56 -1.31 -1.60 -6.43
N ALA A 57 -1.57 -2.05 -7.65
CA ALA A 57 -1.59 -3.47 -7.98
C ALA A 57 -0.19 -4.10 -7.81
N TRP A 58 0.86 -3.41 -8.26
CA TRP A 58 2.24 -3.87 -8.10
C TRP A 58 2.69 -3.89 -6.64
N HIS A 59 2.20 -2.94 -5.84
CA HIS A 59 2.44 -2.86 -4.39
C HIS A 59 1.77 -4.01 -3.62
N GLU A 60 0.49 -4.26 -3.87
CA GLU A 60 -0.32 -5.17 -3.04
C GLU A 60 -0.25 -6.63 -3.50
N ALA A 61 -0.09 -6.86 -4.82
CA ALA A 61 -0.13 -8.19 -5.40
C ALA A 61 1.27 -8.67 -5.82
N ILE A 62 1.50 -8.85 -7.12
CA ILE A 62 2.74 -9.40 -7.67
C ILE A 62 3.39 -8.29 -8.49
N PRO A 63 4.63 -7.85 -8.19
CA PRO A 63 5.62 -8.52 -7.35
C PRO A 63 5.70 -8.06 -5.88
N GLY A 64 4.75 -7.27 -5.39
CA GLY A 64 4.76 -6.71 -4.02
C GLY A 64 4.36 -7.67 -2.91
N HIS A 65 3.46 -7.24 -2.02
CA HIS A 65 3.14 -7.92 -0.76
C HIS A 65 2.75 -9.38 -0.95
N HIS A 66 1.89 -9.71 -1.91
CA HIS A 66 1.50 -11.10 -2.11
C HIS A 66 2.69 -12.00 -2.43
N LEU A 67 3.56 -11.58 -3.36
CA LEU A 67 4.74 -12.37 -3.72
C LEU A 67 5.64 -12.57 -2.49
N GLN A 68 5.93 -11.49 -1.76
CA GLN A 68 6.87 -11.54 -0.63
C GLN A 68 6.34 -12.35 0.55
N ILE A 69 5.11 -12.06 0.99
CA ILE A 69 4.52 -12.66 2.20
C ILE A 69 4.16 -14.12 1.94
N ALA A 70 3.56 -14.45 0.81
CA ALA A 70 3.21 -15.84 0.51
C ALA A 70 4.45 -16.73 0.37
N LEU A 71 5.54 -16.23 -0.22
CA LEU A 71 6.79 -16.99 -0.27
C LEU A 71 7.42 -17.21 1.11
N ALA A 72 7.27 -16.25 2.03
CA ALA A 72 7.71 -16.39 3.41
C ALA A 72 6.91 -17.47 4.16
N HIS A 73 5.58 -17.49 4.01
CA HIS A 73 4.72 -18.52 4.59
C HIS A 73 5.02 -19.92 3.99
N GLU A 74 5.34 -20.00 2.70
CA GLU A 74 5.66 -21.26 2.01
C GLU A 74 7.13 -21.73 2.18
N ALA A 75 7.89 -21.11 3.07
CA ALA A 75 9.30 -21.44 3.30
C ALA A 75 9.44 -22.53 4.38
N GLU A 76 9.12 -23.77 4.02
CA GLU A 76 9.13 -24.95 4.91
C GLU A 76 10.48 -25.20 5.63
N ALA A 77 11.58 -24.69 5.07
CA ALA A 77 12.90 -24.79 5.69
C ALA A 77 13.11 -23.83 6.89
N LEU A 78 12.25 -22.82 7.04
CA LEU A 78 12.30 -21.84 8.13
C LEU A 78 11.42 -22.28 9.31
N PRO A 79 11.79 -21.91 10.55
CA PRO A 79 10.89 -22.05 11.70
C PRO A 79 9.59 -21.24 11.51
N THR A 80 8.48 -21.74 12.04
CA THR A 80 7.14 -21.11 11.91
C THR A 80 7.12 -19.66 12.36
N PHE A 81 7.86 -19.29 13.40
CA PHE A 81 7.90 -17.89 13.85
C PHE A 81 8.55 -16.99 12.79
N MET A 82 9.58 -17.45 12.06
CA MET A 82 10.21 -16.67 10.99
C MET A 82 9.31 -16.56 9.77
N GLN A 83 8.52 -17.60 9.47
CA GLN A 83 7.53 -17.56 8.38
C GLN A 83 6.48 -16.47 8.65
N ASN A 84 6.07 -16.31 9.91
CA ASN A 84 4.96 -15.43 10.30
C ASN A 84 5.38 -14.06 10.87
N THR A 85 6.68 -13.79 11.05
CA THR A 85 7.14 -12.49 11.58
C THR A 85 7.27 -11.47 10.47
N GLY A 86 6.55 -10.35 10.59
CA GLY A 86 6.67 -9.19 9.71
C GLY A 86 7.50 -8.08 10.34
N PHE A 87 8.43 -7.50 9.58
CA PHE A 87 9.11 -6.25 9.94
C PHE A 87 8.62 -5.15 9.00
N THR A 88 7.91 -4.14 9.50
CA THR A 88 7.25 -3.10 8.68
C THR A 88 8.18 -2.49 7.64
N ALA A 89 9.39 -2.09 8.03
CA ALA A 89 10.35 -1.50 7.10
C ALA A 89 10.74 -2.45 5.95
N PHE A 90 10.84 -3.76 6.21
CA PHE A 90 11.13 -4.75 5.17
C PHE A 90 9.91 -5.02 4.28
N VAL A 91 8.73 -5.18 4.89
CA VAL A 91 7.49 -5.53 4.17
C VAL A 91 7.04 -4.37 3.28
N GLU A 92 6.96 -3.16 3.82
CA GLU A 92 6.58 -1.96 3.08
C GLU A 92 7.69 -1.53 2.11
N GLY A 93 8.96 -1.63 2.54
CA GLY A 93 10.10 -1.33 1.68
C GLY A 93 10.19 -2.25 0.46
N TRP A 94 9.85 -3.55 0.62
CA TRP A 94 9.73 -4.47 -0.51
C TRP A 94 8.62 -4.05 -1.47
N ALA A 95 7.44 -3.68 -0.97
CA ALA A 95 6.32 -3.28 -1.81
C ALA A 95 6.60 -1.98 -2.58
N LEU A 96 7.28 -1.00 -1.96
CA LEU A 96 7.76 0.20 -2.66
C LEU A 96 8.83 -0.13 -3.71
N TYR A 97 9.75 -1.04 -3.39
CA TYR A 97 10.72 -1.55 -4.37
C TYR A 97 10.02 -2.25 -5.54
N ALA A 98 8.94 -3.00 -5.28
CA ALA A 98 8.17 -3.68 -6.31
C ALA A 98 7.47 -2.70 -7.28
N GLU A 99 7.01 -1.53 -6.80
CA GLU A 99 6.50 -0.45 -7.65
C GLU A 99 7.59 0.08 -8.59
N GLN A 100 8.79 0.36 -8.06
CA GLN A 100 9.93 0.79 -8.88
C GLN A 100 10.34 -0.29 -9.90
N LEU A 101 10.45 -1.55 -9.47
CA LEU A 101 10.78 -2.67 -10.33
C LEU A 101 9.78 -2.82 -11.48
N ALA A 102 8.49 -2.54 -11.25
CA ALA A 102 7.49 -2.56 -12.30
C ALA A 102 7.78 -1.53 -13.41
N ASP A 103 8.33 -0.36 -13.07
CA ASP A 103 8.76 0.61 -14.08
C ASP A 103 9.99 0.15 -14.86
N GLU A 104 10.98 -0.40 -14.16
CA GLU A 104 12.20 -0.95 -14.77
C GLU A 104 11.90 -2.09 -15.75
N LEU A 105 10.85 -2.87 -15.48
CA LEU A 105 10.34 -3.93 -16.35
C LEU A 105 9.41 -3.42 -17.46
N GLY A 106 9.08 -2.13 -17.48
CA GLY A 106 8.19 -1.53 -18.49
C GLY A 106 6.72 -1.90 -18.33
N LEU A 107 6.27 -2.20 -17.11
CA LEU A 107 4.89 -2.63 -16.82
C LEU A 107 3.91 -1.46 -16.66
N TYR A 108 4.40 -0.22 -16.60
CA TYR A 108 3.58 0.97 -16.79
C TYR A 108 3.49 1.27 -18.29
N HIS A 109 2.32 1.04 -18.87
CA HIS A 109 2.10 1.07 -20.31
C HIS A 109 1.87 2.49 -20.84
N THR A 110 1.48 3.43 -19.99
CA THR A 110 1.23 4.82 -20.39
C THR A 110 1.98 5.83 -19.53
N PRO A 111 2.26 7.04 -20.05
CA PRO A 111 2.84 8.12 -19.26
C PRO A 111 2.00 8.49 -18.04
N ALA A 112 0.68 8.34 -18.11
CA ALA A 112 -0.23 8.58 -16.99
C ALA A 112 -0.03 7.55 -15.88
N GLU A 113 0.11 6.27 -16.21
CA GLU A 113 0.36 5.22 -15.23
C GLU A 113 1.72 5.42 -14.53
N ARG A 114 2.76 5.79 -15.30
CA ARG A 114 4.07 6.13 -14.72
C ARG A 114 4.02 7.38 -13.85
N MET A 115 3.27 8.41 -14.25
CA MET A 115 3.00 9.57 -13.40
C MET A 115 2.28 9.15 -12.10
N GLY A 116 1.36 8.19 -12.16
CA GLY A 116 0.71 7.62 -10.98
C GLY A 116 1.68 6.96 -10.02
N ALA A 117 2.63 6.19 -10.53
CA ALA A 117 3.72 5.60 -9.74
C ALA A 117 4.55 6.68 -9.02
N TYR A 118 4.97 7.72 -9.74
CA TYR A 118 5.72 8.83 -9.13
C TYR A 118 4.90 9.64 -8.12
N ALA A 119 3.62 9.85 -8.38
CA ALA A 119 2.72 10.51 -7.42
C ALA A 119 2.64 9.71 -6.11
N TYR A 120 2.65 8.38 -6.22
CA TYR A 120 2.64 7.46 -5.10
C TYR A 120 3.96 7.44 -4.34
N GLU A 121 5.09 7.38 -5.04
CA GLU A 121 6.42 7.49 -4.45
C GLU A 121 6.60 8.83 -3.70
N MET A 122 6.18 9.94 -4.33
CA MET A 122 6.21 11.28 -3.74
C MET A 122 5.39 11.36 -2.46
N TRP A 123 4.21 10.73 -2.42
CA TRP A 123 3.42 10.65 -1.18
C TRP A 123 4.16 9.89 -0.07
N ARG A 124 4.83 8.76 -0.36
CA ARG A 124 5.59 8.04 0.68
C ARG A 124 6.83 8.82 1.14
N ALA A 125 7.47 9.58 0.25
CA ALA A 125 8.52 10.52 0.64
C ALA A 125 7.98 11.63 1.57
N ALA A 126 6.84 12.23 1.20
CA ALA A 126 6.16 13.24 2.01
C ALA A 126 5.75 12.71 3.40
N ARG A 127 5.39 11.43 3.49
CA ARG A 127 5.05 10.77 4.76
C ARG A 127 6.17 10.82 5.79
N LEU A 128 7.44 10.69 5.37
CA LEU A 128 8.58 10.82 6.28
C LEU A 128 8.67 12.23 6.89
N VAL A 129 8.36 13.25 6.09
CA VAL A 129 8.34 14.65 6.54
C VAL A 129 7.16 14.90 7.47
N VAL A 130 5.97 14.41 7.13
CA VAL A 130 4.76 14.62 7.94
C VAL A 130 4.85 13.90 9.28
N ASP A 131 5.28 12.64 9.29
CA ASP A 131 5.40 11.83 10.50
C ASP A 131 6.38 12.47 11.50
N THR A 132 7.58 12.82 11.04
CA THR A 132 8.57 13.53 11.87
C THR A 132 8.08 14.94 12.24
N GLY A 133 7.40 15.63 11.33
CA GLY A 133 6.75 16.91 11.56
C GLY A 133 5.79 16.86 12.75
N LEU A 134 4.87 15.89 12.76
CA LEU A 134 3.89 15.70 13.81
C LEU A 134 4.54 15.29 15.15
N HIS A 135 5.44 14.30 15.11
CA HIS A 135 5.88 13.60 16.30
C HIS A 135 7.18 14.11 16.93
N ALA A 136 8.00 14.84 16.17
CA ALA A 136 9.27 15.39 16.64
C ALA A 136 9.32 16.92 16.58
N GLU A 137 8.75 17.52 15.52
CA GLU A 137 8.82 18.97 15.28
C GLU A 137 7.58 19.74 15.76
N GLY A 138 6.58 19.06 16.34
CA GLY A 138 5.41 19.67 16.96
C GLY A 138 4.40 20.28 15.97
N TRP A 139 4.33 19.78 14.73
CA TRP A 139 3.34 20.21 13.76
C TRP A 139 1.91 19.92 14.24
N SER A 140 0.98 20.82 13.92
CA SER A 140 -0.44 20.57 14.07
C SER A 140 -0.98 19.68 12.95
N ARG A 141 -2.12 19.03 13.17
CA ARG A 141 -2.86 18.27 12.15
C ARG A 141 -3.08 19.09 10.87
N GLU A 142 -3.49 20.35 11.00
CA GLU A 142 -3.74 21.24 9.86
C GLU A 142 -2.46 21.58 9.10
N THR A 143 -1.31 21.63 9.79
CA THR A 143 -0.02 21.86 9.14
C THR A 143 0.43 20.64 8.34
N ALA A 144 0.23 19.45 8.89
CA ALA A 144 0.47 18.19 8.19
C ALA A 144 -0.43 18.04 6.95
N GLU A 145 -1.73 18.31 7.05
CA GLU A 145 -2.66 18.26 5.92
C GLU A 145 -2.27 19.28 4.83
N ARG A 146 -1.98 20.53 5.22
CA ARG A 146 -1.53 21.56 4.27
C ARG A 146 -0.26 21.15 3.54
N PHE A 147 0.71 20.57 4.25
CA PHE A 147 1.94 20.08 3.62
C PHE A 147 1.65 19.02 2.55
N LEU A 148 0.79 18.04 2.85
CA LEU A 148 0.41 17.01 1.88
C LEU A 148 -0.36 17.58 0.69
N LEU A 149 -1.24 18.56 0.91
CA LEU A 149 -1.97 19.24 -0.17
C LEU A 149 -1.02 19.98 -1.13
N GLU A 150 0.03 20.59 -0.60
CA GLU A 150 0.99 21.37 -1.40
C GLU A 150 2.02 20.48 -2.13
N ASN A 151 2.27 19.26 -1.63
CA ASN A 151 3.39 18.42 -2.09
C ASN A 151 2.97 17.07 -2.67
N THR A 152 1.67 16.74 -2.74
CA THR A 152 1.20 15.46 -3.28
C THR A 152 0.02 15.64 -4.23
N ALA A 153 -0.29 14.60 -5.01
CA ALA A 153 -1.47 14.55 -5.87
C ALA A 153 -2.67 13.84 -5.21
N LEU A 154 -2.65 13.69 -3.88
CA LEU A 154 -3.71 13.02 -3.14
C LEU A 154 -4.97 13.89 -3.04
N ALA A 155 -6.13 13.24 -2.99
CA ALA A 155 -7.39 13.90 -2.69
C ALA A 155 -7.47 14.30 -1.20
N GLU A 156 -8.16 15.40 -0.90
CA GLU A 156 -8.31 15.96 0.45
C GLU A 156 -8.82 14.93 1.48
N ASN A 157 -9.79 14.10 1.08
CA ASN A 157 -10.33 13.04 1.94
C ASN A 157 -9.27 11.97 2.29
N ASN A 158 -8.41 11.59 1.34
CA ASN A 158 -7.32 10.66 1.60
C ASN A 158 -6.25 11.29 2.48
N ILE A 159 -5.94 12.57 2.28
CA ILE A 159 -5.00 13.32 3.13
C ILE A 159 -5.48 13.33 4.58
N ALA A 160 -6.76 13.67 4.81
CA ALA A 160 -7.33 13.70 6.16
C ALA A 160 -7.22 12.33 6.86
N ASN A 161 -7.66 11.26 6.19
CA ASN A 161 -7.61 9.90 6.73
C ASN A 161 -6.16 9.44 7.04
N GLU A 162 -5.21 9.82 6.18
CA GLU A 162 -3.80 9.47 6.35
C GLU A 162 -3.15 10.24 7.51
N VAL A 163 -3.40 11.55 7.64
CA VAL A 163 -2.89 12.34 8.77
C VAL A 163 -3.46 11.83 10.09
N ASP A 164 -4.76 11.53 10.14
CA ASP A 164 -5.39 10.94 11.34
C ASP A 164 -4.77 9.58 11.71
N ARG A 165 -4.39 8.78 10.71
CA ARG A 165 -3.64 7.54 10.93
C ARG A 165 -2.25 7.81 11.48
N TYR A 166 -1.51 8.78 10.94
CA TYR A 166 -0.15 9.10 11.41
C TYR A 166 -0.15 9.61 12.85
N ILE A 167 -1.19 10.33 13.28
CA ILE A 167 -1.30 10.79 14.67
C ILE A 167 -1.42 9.62 15.67
N THR A 168 -1.97 8.48 15.24
CA THR A 168 -2.30 7.36 16.13
C THR A 168 -1.27 6.23 16.13
N TRP A 169 -0.28 6.26 15.22
CA TRP A 169 0.72 5.22 14.99
C TRP A 169 2.12 5.79 15.15
#